data_AF-A0A2E1C1U5-F1
#
_entry.id   AF-A0A2E1C1U5-F1
#
_cell.length_a   1.000
_cell.length_b   1.000
_cell.length_c   1.000
_cell.angle_alpha   90.00
_cell.angle_beta   90.00
_cell.angle_gamma   90.00
#
_symmetry.space_group_name_H-M   'P 1'
#
loop_
_entity.id
_entity.type
_entity.pdbx_description
1 polymer ?
#
loop_
_entity_poly.entity_id
_entity_poly.type
_entity_poly.pdbx_seq_one_letter_code
_entity_poly.pdbx_strand_id
1 'polypeptide(L)'
;MIQRVQSIFLLLTSFFFFSYWFFGLEWYERGYPVIINMFNGSEHINTILISFSYIPIIISVISFVSIFIFKNRKLQIKLTQLGFRLSIIMGLFTIFYFYNCLGYLVELMPSKFLELLMYAAIVNPFICCYFLFLALRFIKRDNELINSLDRIR
;
A
#
# COMPACT_ATOMS: atom_id res chain seq x y z
N MET A 1 -9.90 -15.55 -15.30
CA MET A 1 -10.83 -15.65 -14.14
C MET A 1 -10.78 -14.36 -13.31
N ILE A 2 -11.29 -13.25 -13.86
CA ILE A 2 -11.48 -11.98 -13.12
C ILE A 2 -12.62 -12.11 -12.08
N GLN A 3 -13.42 -13.16 -12.19
CA GLN A 3 -14.61 -13.44 -11.38
C GLN A 3 -14.32 -14.24 -10.10
N ARG A 4 -13.12 -14.11 -9.52
CA ARG A 4 -12.80 -14.70 -8.22
C ARG A 4 -12.63 -13.59 -7.19
N VAL A 5 -13.01 -13.86 -5.94
CA VAL A 5 -13.02 -12.86 -4.85
C VAL A 5 -11.61 -12.28 -4.60
N GLN A 6 -10.53 -13.05 -4.80
CA GLN A 6 -9.17 -12.51 -4.68
C GLN A 6 -8.86 -11.37 -5.66
N SER A 7 -9.43 -11.41 -6.87
CA SER A 7 -9.19 -10.39 -7.90
C SER A 7 -9.78 -9.04 -7.48
N ILE A 8 -10.90 -9.06 -6.76
CA ILE A 8 -11.56 -7.86 -6.22
C ILE A 8 -10.68 -7.22 -5.16
N PHE A 9 -10.15 -8.00 -4.22
CA PHE A 9 -9.25 -7.46 -3.19
C PHE A 9 -7.96 -6.88 -3.78
N LEU A 10 -7.35 -7.57 -4.75
CA LEU A 10 -6.16 -7.07 -5.44
C LEU A 10 -6.45 -5.78 -6.23
N LEU A 11 -7.62 -5.69 -6.88
CA LEU A 11 -8.03 -4.51 -7.62
C LEU A 11 -8.26 -3.32 -6.67
N LEU A 12 -8.96 -3.53 -5.56
CA LEU A 12 -9.21 -2.51 -4.54
C LEU A 12 -7.88 -2.01 -3.94
N THR A 13 -6.98 -2.91 -3.56
CA THR A 13 -5.64 -2.54 -3.09
C THR A 13 -4.90 -1.71 -4.12
N SER A 14 -4.92 -2.12 -5.40
CA SER A 14 -4.26 -1.39 -6.47
C SER A 14 -4.82 0.03 -6.62
N PHE A 15 -6.14 0.16 -6.68
CA PHE A 15 -6.81 1.44 -6.83
C PHE A 15 -6.58 2.38 -5.62
N PHE A 16 -6.65 1.86 -4.40
CA PHE A 16 -6.46 2.64 -3.18
C PHE A 16 -5.02 3.11 -3.01
N PHE A 17 -4.02 2.25 -3.23
CA PHE A 17 -2.62 2.69 -3.20
C PHE A 17 -2.27 3.65 -4.34
N PHE A 18 -2.86 3.48 -5.53
CA PHE A 18 -2.69 4.42 -6.62
C PHE A 18 -3.27 5.79 -6.27
N SER A 19 -4.52 5.85 -5.82
CA SER A 19 -5.19 7.10 -5.43
C SER A 19 -4.46 7.79 -4.29
N TYR A 20 -4.04 7.02 -3.29
CA TYR A 20 -3.24 7.52 -2.17
C TYR A 20 -1.93 8.16 -2.62
N TRP A 21 -1.23 7.53 -3.56
CA TRP A 21 -0.01 8.11 -4.12
C TRP A 21 -0.28 9.36 -4.95
N PHE A 22 -1.22 9.25 -5.89
CA PHE A 22 -1.55 10.30 -6.86
C PHE A 22 -2.02 11.59 -6.19
N PHE A 23 -2.88 11.50 -5.17
CA PHE A 23 -3.36 12.67 -4.44
C PHE A 23 -2.49 13.05 -3.24
N GLY A 24 -1.76 12.10 -2.65
CA GLY A 24 -1.02 12.30 -1.41
C GLY A 24 0.43 12.77 -1.58
N LEU A 25 1.06 12.54 -2.74
CA LEU A 25 2.48 12.80 -2.95
C LEU A 25 2.88 14.26 -2.66
N GLU A 26 2.12 15.22 -3.19
CA GLU A 26 2.38 16.65 -2.96
C GLU A 26 2.36 17.02 -1.47
N TRP A 27 1.41 16.44 -0.71
CA TRP A 27 1.31 16.67 0.73
C TRP A 27 2.43 16.00 1.49
N TYR A 28 2.87 14.82 1.04
CA TYR A 28 4.05 14.16 1.59
C TYR A 28 5.29 15.03 1.47
N GLU A 29 5.54 15.58 0.29
CA GLU A 29 6.68 16.45 0.01
C GLU A 29 6.65 17.73 0.86
N ARG A 30 5.47 18.33 1.07
CA ARG A 30 5.32 19.50 1.94
C ARG A 30 5.69 19.22 3.40
N GLY A 31 5.46 18.02 3.92
CA GLY A 31 5.85 17.67 5.29
C GLY A 31 7.30 17.19 5.46
N TYR A 32 8.04 16.90 4.38
CA TYR A 32 9.45 16.48 4.49
C TYR A 32 10.35 17.43 5.28
N PRO A 33 10.27 18.76 5.11
CA PRO A 33 11.11 19.70 5.86
C PRO A 33 11.01 19.52 7.37
N VAL A 34 9.84 19.15 7.91
CA VAL A 34 9.64 18.89 9.34
C VAL A 34 10.54 17.75 9.81
N ILE A 35 10.53 16.63 9.10
CA ILE A 35 11.34 15.45 9.43
C ILE A 35 12.82 15.73 9.17
N ILE A 36 13.17 16.37 8.06
CA ILE A 36 14.55 16.69 7.70
C ILE A 36 15.20 17.58 8.79
N ASN A 37 14.46 18.58 9.29
CA ASN A 37 14.94 19.45 10.36
C ASN A 37 15.15 18.70 11.70
N MET A 38 14.34 17.69 12.00
CA MET A 38 14.55 16.82 13.17
C MET A 38 15.87 16.04 13.11
N PHE A 39 16.40 15.81 11.91
CA PHE A 39 17.67 15.12 11.67
C PHE A 39 18.77 16.07 11.17
N ASN A 40 18.78 17.32 11.68
CA ASN A 40 19.79 18.34 11.39
C ASN A 40 20.04 18.62 9.89
N GLY A 41 19.01 18.50 9.05
CA GLY A 41 19.13 18.84 7.63
C GLY A 41 19.86 17.80 6.78
N SER A 42 19.98 16.54 7.23
CA SER A 42 20.74 15.51 6.50
C SER A 42 20.11 15.14 5.14
N GLU A 43 20.91 15.22 4.06
CA GLU A 43 20.47 14.87 2.69
C GLU A 43 20.07 13.40 2.54
N HIS A 44 20.67 12.51 3.35
CA HIS A 44 20.31 11.10 3.38
C HIS A 44 18.85 10.88 3.81
N ILE A 45 18.34 11.67 4.75
CA ILE A 45 16.95 11.56 5.20
C ILE A 45 16.00 12.00 4.08
N ASN A 46 16.33 13.06 3.35
CA ASN A 46 15.54 13.47 2.18
C ASN A 46 15.44 12.33 1.15
N THR A 47 16.56 11.69 0.83
CA THR A 47 16.61 10.56 -0.10
C THR A 47 15.75 9.38 0.38
N ILE A 48 15.78 9.07 1.68
CA ILE A 48 14.95 8.02 2.28
C ILE A 48 13.47 8.39 2.16
N LEU A 49 13.06 9.61 2.52
CA LEU A 49 11.67 10.06 2.47
C LEU A 49 11.10 9.97 1.05
N ILE A 50 11.86 10.43 0.05
CA ILE A 50 11.50 10.31 -1.37
C ILE A 50 11.36 8.84 -1.75
N SER A 51 12.30 7.98 -1.36
CA SER A 51 12.23 6.55 -1.69
C SER A 51 10.97 5.89 -1.12
N PHE A 52 10.59 6.24 0.11
CA PHE A 52 9.39 5.71 0.76
C PHE A 52 8.09 6.21 0.12
N SER A 53 8.05 7.43 -0.45
CA SER A 53 6.84 7.93 -1.11
C SER A 53 6.51 7.20 -2.40
N TYR A 54 7.46 6.51 -3.05
CA TYR A 54 7.18 5.67 -4.21
C TYR A 54 6.78 4.22 -3.87
N ILE A 55 6.86 3.79 -2.61
CA ILE A 55 6.41 2.43 -2.22
C ILE A 55 4.92 2.18 -2.54
N PRO A 56 3.98 3.11 -2.27
CA PRO A 56 2.57 2.96 -2.64
C PRO A 56 2.35 2.60 -4.11
N ILE A 57 2.99 3.31 -5.05
CA ILE A 57 2.82 3.03 -6.48
C ILE A 57 3.37 1.64 -6.85
N ILE A 58 4.47 1.22 -6.23
CA ILE A 58 5.02 -0.13 -6.40
C ILE A 58 4.02 -1.19 -5.93
N ILE A 59 3.40 -1.03 -4.75
CA ILE A 59 2.39 -1.95 -4.24
C ILE A 59 1.17 -2.00 -5.18
N SER A 60 0.75 -0.84 -5.70
CA SER A 60 -0.35 -0.75 -6.64
C SER A 60 -0.09 -1.57 -7.91
N VAL A 61 1.09 -1.40 -8.51
CA VAL A 61 1.50 -2.14 -9.71
C VAL A 61 1.61 -3.64 -9.43
N ILE A 62 2.23 -4.03 -8.33
CA ILE A 62 2.35 -5.45 -7.94
C ILE A 62 0.96 -6.08 -7.80
N SER A 63 0.02 -5.38 -7.17
CA SER A 63 -1.34 -5.87 -6.93
C SER A 63 -2.11 -5.98 -8.24
N PHE A 64 -2.01 -4.99 -9.13
CA PHE A 64 -2.61 -4.99 -10.46
C PHE A 64 -2.08 -6.15 -11.33
N VAL A 65 -0.76 -6.28 -11.43
CA VAL A 65 -0.10 -7.34 -12.20
C VAL A 65 -0.45 -8.73 -11.65
N SER A 66 -0.59 -8.86 -10.32
CA SER A 66 -0.99 -10.12 -9.68
C SER A 66 -2.38 -10.61 -10.11
N ILE A 67 -3.27 -9.75 -10.62
CA ILE A 67 -4.59 -10.16 -11.15
C ILE A 67 -4.41 -10.99 -12.42
N PHE A 68 -3.47 -10.60 -13.30
CA PHE A 68 -3.25 -11.25 -14.60
C PHE A 68 -2.41 -12.52 -14.51
N ILE A 69 -1.64 -12.71 -13.43
CA ILE A 69 -0.81 -13.91 -13.18
C ILE A 69 -1.64 -15.11 -12.68
N PHE A 70 -2.94 -15.12 -12.92
CA PHE A 70 -3.85 -16.18 -12.45
C PHE A 70 -3.49 -17.60 -12.95
N LYS A 71 -2.71 -17.72 -14.03
CA LYS A 71 -2.23 -19.03 -14.53
C LYS A 71 -1.11 -19.61 -13.66
N ASN A 72 -0.27 -18.77 -13.04
CA ASN A 72 0.85 -19.21 -12.20
C ASN A 72 0.58 -18.87 -10.74
N ARG A 73 -0.14 -19.75 -10.04
CA ARG A 73 -0.56 -19.54 -8.64
C ARG A 73 0.60 -19.35 -7.68
N LYS A 74 1.70 -20.09 -7.88
CA LYS A 74 2.91 -19.95 -7.05
C LYS A 74 3.48 -18.53 -7.15
N LEU A 75 3.57 -17.98 -8.35
CA LEU A 75 4.03 -16.61 -8.58
C LEU A 75 3.03 -15.58 -8.02
N GLN A 76 1.73 -15.80 -8.24
CA GLN A 76 0.67 -14.93 -7.72
C GLN A 76 0.73 -14.80 -6.18
N ILE A 77 0.96 -15.91 -5.47
CA ILE A 77 1.15 -15.92 -4.02
C ILE A 77 2.39 -15.11 -3.64
N LYS A 78 3.55 -15.35 -4.27
CA LYS A 78 4.80 -14.63 -3.95
C LYS A 78 4.67 -13.12 -4.14
N LEU A 79 4.06 -12.68 -5.24
CA LEU A 79 3.85 -11.25 -5.52
C LEU A 79 2.89 -10.62 -4.52
N THR A 80 1.77 -11.29 -4.22
CA THR A 80 0.83 -10.77 -3.22
C THR A 80 1.45 -10.74 -1.82
N GLN A 81 2.33 -11.70 -1.48
CA GLN A 81 3.08 -11.70 -0.21
C GLN A 81 4.08 -10.54 -0.14
N LEU A 82 4.75 -10.24 -1.25
CA LEU A 82 5.63 -9.08 -1.36
C LEU A 82 4.83 -7.78 -1.15
N GLY A 83 3.70 -7.62 -1.86
CA GLY A 83 2.81 -6.48 -1.69
C GLY A 83 2.31 -6.34 -0.25
N PHE A 84 1.96 -7.44 0.41
CA PHE A 84 1.54 -7.44 1.82
C PHE A 84 2.64 -6.95 2.76
N ARG A 85 3.88 -7.43 2.61
CA ARG A 85 5.02 -6.98 3.43
C ARG A 85 5.32 -5.49 3.22
N LEU A 86 5.30 -5.04 1.96
CA LEU A 86 5.47 -3.62 1.62
C LEU A 86 4.35 -2.77 2.24
N SER A 87 3.11 -3.27 2.25
CA SER A 87 1.98 -2.57 2.89
C SER A 87 2.16 -2.43 4.41
N ILE A 88 2.76 -3.42 5.08
CA ILE A 88 3.09 -3.31 6.52
C ILE A 88 4.15 -2.24 6.74
N ILE A 89 5.22 -2.27 5.95
CA ILE A 89 6.29 -1.25 6.01
C ILE A 89 5.70 0.15 5.79
N MET A 90 4.78 0.28 4.82
CA MET A 90 4.11 1.54 4.55
C MET A 90 3.20 1.98 5.71
N GLY A 91 2.52 1.06 6.38
CA GLY A 91 1.73 1.36 7.59
C GLY A 91 2.60 1.92 8.71
N LEU A 92 3.77 1.32 8.97
CA LEU A 92 4.74 1.82 9.95
C LEU A 92 5.28 3.20 9.58
N PHE A 93 5.66 3.39 8.31
CA PHE A 93 6.10 4.68 7.80
C PHE A 93 5.02 5.75 7.95
N THR A 94 3.77 5.41 7.66
CA THR A 94 2.62 6.33 7.78
C THR A 94 2.41 6.76 9.23
N ILE A 95 2.49 5.84 10.20
CA ILE A 95 2.43 6.18 11.63
C ILE A 95 3.56 7.14 11.99
N PHE A 96 4.80 6.80 11.64
CA PHE A 96 5.96 7.64 11.93
C PHE A 96 5.83 9.03 11.31
N TYR A 97 5.46 9.10 10.03
CA TYR A 97 5.35 10.35 9.27
C TYR A 97 4.29 11.27 9.86
N PHE A 98 3.06 10.78 10.03
CA PHE A 98 1.97 11.60 10.55
C PHE A 98 2.14 11.93 12.03
N TYR A 99 2.73 11.04 12.84
CA TYR A 99 3.04 11.38 14.23
C TYR A 99 3.91 12.65 14.34
N ASN A 100 4.85 12.84 13.41
CA ASN A 100 5.75 14.00 13.40
C ASN A 100 5.20 15.20 12.60
N CYS A 101 4.44 14.98 11.54
CA CYS A 101 4.06 16.03 10.58
C CYS A 101 2.59 16.47 10.67
N LEU A 102 1.72 15.74 11.37
CA LEU A 102 0.27 15.95 11.30
C LEU A 102 -0.13 17.38 11.67
N GLY A 103 0.39 17.93 12.77
CA GLY A 103 0.05 19.30 13.20
C GLY A 103 0.36 20.34 12.14
N TYR A 104 1.58 20.28 11.59
CA TYR A 104 2.02 21.16 10.50
C TYR A 104 1.17 21.00 9.23
N LEU A 105 0.84 19.76 8.86
CA LEU A 105 0.04 19.49 7.67
C LEU A 105 -1.41 19.95 7.83
N VAL A 106 -2.02 19.81 9.02
CA VAL A 106 -3.37 20.33 9.31
C VAL A 106 -3.43 21.84 9.11
N GLU A 107 -2.43 22.59 9.61
CA GLU A 107 -2.38 24.05 9.46
C GLU A 107 -2.24 24.51 8.00
N LEU A 108 -1.61 23.68 7.16
CA LEU A 108 -1.46 23.93 5.72
C LEU A 108 -2.70 23.58 4.89
N MET A 109 -3.69 22.87 5.44
CA MET A 109 -4.85 22.43 4.68
C MET A 109 -5.75 23.62 4.30
N PRO A 110 -6.02 23.85 3.00
CA PRO A 110 -6.80 25.00 2.57
C PRO A 110 -8.32 24.80 2.79
N SER A 111 -8.76 23.59 3.15
CA SER A 111 -10.17 23.31 3.44
C SER A 111 -10.33 22.11 4.37
N LYS A 112 -11.46 22.09 5.10
CA LYS A 112 -11.85 20.95 5.95
C LYS A 112 -12.03 19.64 5.17
N PHE A 113 -12.35 19.73 3.87
CA PHE A 113 -12.49 18.54 3.03
C PHE A 113 -11.15 17.85 2.78
N LEU A 114 -10.09 18.63 2.50
CA LEU A 114 -8.74 18.11 2.33
C LEU A 114 -8.16 17.57 3.64
N GLU A 115 -8.46 18.24 4.76
CA GLU A 115 -8.13 17.74 6.10
C GLU A 115 -8.76 16.36 6.37
N LEU A 116 -10.04 16.18 6.03
CA LEU A 116 -10.72 14.88 6.13
C LEU A 116 -10.05 13.82 5.24
N LEU A 117 -9.70 14.18 4.00
CA LEU A 117 -9.03 13.28 3.05
C LEU A 117 -7.65 12.86 3.56
N MET A 118 -6.93 13.75 4.23
CA MET A 118 -5.66 13.45 4.88
C MET A 118 -5.85 12.44 6.01
N TYR A 119 -6.85 12.61 6.88
CA TYR A 119 -7.17 11.60 7.90
C TYR A 119 -7.52 10.24 7.29
N ALA A 120 -8.26 10.22 6.18
CA ALA A 120 -8.53 8.99 5.44
C ALA A 120 -7.24 8.34 4.88
N ALA A 121 -6.27 9.15 4.45
CA ALA A 121 -4.97 8.68 3.98
C ALA A 121 -4.19 7.93 5.07
N ILE A 122 -4.27 8.36 6.34
CA ILE A 122 -3.61 7.67 7.47
C ILE A 122 -4.07 6.21 7.60
N VAL A 123 -5.37 5.97 7.39
CA VAL A 123 -5.98 4.65 7.57
C VAL A 123 -5.79 3.75 6.32
N ASN A 124 -5.56 4.36 5.16
CA ASN A 124 -5.45 3.67 3.86
C ASN A 124 -4.48 2.46 3.82
N PRO A 125 -3.21 2.56 4.27
CA PRO A 125 -2.28 1.42 4.22
C PRO A 125 -2.73 0.24 5.09
N PHE A 126 -3.49 0.47 6.16
CA PHE A 126 -4.02 -0.58 7.03
C PHE A 126 -5.18 -1.33 6.37
N ILE A 127 -6.09 -0.60 5.73
CA ILE A 127 -7.20 -1.18 4.95
C ILE A 127 -6.64 -2.02 3.81
N CYS A 128 -5.66 -1.48 3.07
CA CYS A 128 -5.03 -2.19 1.97
C CYS A 128 -4.25 -3.43 2.44
N CYS A 129 -3.60 -3.36 3.60
CA CYS A 129 -2.93 -4.50 4.23
C CYS A 129 -3.93 -5.64 4.51
N TYR A 130 -5.11 -5.30 5.03
CA TYR A 130 -6.17 -6.28 5.27
C TYR A 130 -6.69 -6.91 3.97
N PHE A 131 -6.89 -6.14 2.90
CA PHE A 131 -7.28 -6.67 1.59
C PHE A 131 -6.22 -7.60 1.00
N LEU A 132 -4.94 -7.26 1.10
CA LEU A 132 -3.85 -8.13 0.66
C LEU A 132 -3.79 -9.43 1.46
N PHE A 133 -4.04 -9.37 2.77
CA PHE A 133 -4.16 -10.56 3.61
C PHE A 133 -5.31 -11.48 3.15
N LEU A 134 -6.49 -10.90 2.89
CA LEU A 134 -7.64 -11.66 2.36
C LEU A 134 -7.32 -12.27 0.99
N ALA A 135 -6.78 -11.49 0.07
CA ALA A 135 -6.36 -11.96 -1.25
C ALA A 135 -5.42 -13.16 -1.13
N LEU A 136 -4.40 -13.08 -0.26
CA LEU A 136 -3.48 -14.18 0.01
C LEU A 136 -4.17 -15.43 0.51
N ARG A 137 -5.09 -15.28 1.48
CA ARG A 137 -5.84 -16.40 2.04
C ARG A 137 -6.65 -17.12 0.95
N PHE A 138 -7.35 -16.37 0.10
CA PHE A 138 -8.15 -16.94 -0.98
C PHE A 138 -7.29 -17.61 -2.07
N ILE A 139 -6.18 -17.00 -2.47
CA ILE A 139 -5.28 -17.59 -3.47
C ILE A 139 -4.68 -18.92 -2.95
N LYS A 140 -4.27 -18.98 -1.68
CA LYS A 140 -3.74 -20.21 -1.08
C LYS A 140 -4.78 -21.33 -1.02
N ARG A 141 -5.99 -21.02 -0.56
CA ARG A 141 -7.11 -21.97 -0.53
C ARG A 141 -7.42 -22.53 -1.91
N ASP A 142 -7.49 -21.66 -2.91
CA ASP A 142 -7.72 -22.05 -4.30
C ASP A 142 -6.61 -22.98 -4.84
N ASN A 143 -5.36 -22.75 -4.43
CA ASN A 143 -4.22 -23.57 -4.83
C ASN A 143 -4.25 -24.95 -4.15
N GLU A 144 -4.64 -25.01 -2.88
CA GLU A 144 -4.79 -26.27 -2.13
C GLU A 144 -5.91 -27.14 -2.69
N LEU A 145 -7.05 -26.55 -3.06
CA LEU A 145 -8.17 -27.25 -3.69
C LEU A 145 -7.74 -27.94 -4.99
N ILE A 146 -7.00 -27.25 -5.86
CA ILE A 146 -6.50 -27.83 -7.12
C ILE A 146 -5.55 -29.00 -6.82
N ASN A 147 -4.60 -28.81 -5.91
CA ASN A 147 -3.64 -29.87 -5.55
C ASN A 147 -4.31 -31.09 -4.92
N SER A 148 -5.43 -30.92 -4.19
CA SER A 148 -6.16 -32.05 -3.61
C SER A 148 -6.86 -32.91 -4.65
N LEU A 149 -7.36 -32.30 -5.74
CA LEU A 149 -7.99 -33.01 -6.84
C LEU A 149 -6.97 -33.82 -7.66
N ASP A 150 -5.77 -33.28 -7.84
CA ASP A 150 -4.69 -33.96 -8.55
C ASP A 150 -4.14 -35.17 -7.80
N ARG A 151 -4.33 -35.27 -6.48
CA ARG A 151 -3.92 -36.44 -5.67
C ARG A 151 -4.89 -37.63 -5.75
N ILE A 152 -6.12 -37.40 -6.23
CA ILE A 152 -7.17 -38.43 -6.35
C ILE A 152 -7.13 -39.10 -7.73
N ARG A 153 -6.49 -38.46 -8.71
CA ARG A 153 -6.25 -39.00 -10.05
C ARG A 153 -4.95 -39.77 -10.10
#